data_AF-A0A9X3S1C5-F1
#
_entry.id   AF-A0A9X3S1C5-F1
#
_cell.length_a   1.000
_cell.length_b   1.000
_cell.length_c   1.000
_cell.angle_alpha   90.00
_cell.angle_beta   90.00
_cell.angle_gamma   90.00
#
_symmetry.space_group_name_H-M   'P 1'
#
loop_
_entity.id
_entity.type
_entity.pdbx_description
1 polymer ?
#
loop_
_entity_poly.entity_id
_entity_poly.type
_entity_poly.pdbx_seq_one_letter_code
_entity_poly.pdbx_strand_id
1 'polypeptide(L)'
;MSAAGSHSFEPTDRAERLVSSLDETLNTLAAVGAPPRRLAELARFCHAALEGLGPELAQRGTSRENLSVPRMRGGDPASEPLLAFLCALRALSRAKIEFLRATQLAGTAGDDRSMRGVELIGVAERFAWCARLPSVVCVAGLAASGKSTVAGALAAAAGRSVVSSDRVRTRRAGLDPDERAVHSSYGDEESRAVYVELAQCAADAADRDGGVIVDATFRRTSDVDAFAAAAPITSAAEWVVCEAPPAVLIQRAHAREVAGADPGSGPSVVAAELAGHRGRFVAPVAPLVRLDTTRPVPDLLSDLAGVLDARLARQITDEGTPS
;
A
#
# COMPACT_ATOMS: atom_id res chain seq x y z
N MET A 1 55.72 15.99 13.49
CA MET A 1 54.59 15.50 14.30
C MET A 1 53.39 16.41 14.08
N SER A 2 52.47 16.00 13.21
CA SER A 2 51.12 16.55 13.16
C SER A 2 50.22 15.38 12.84
N ALA A 3 49.51 14.90 13.86
CA ALA A 3 48.55 13.82 13.75
C ALA A 3 47.26 14.42 13.20
N ALA A 4 47.00 14.21 11.90
CA ALA A 4 45.68 14.42 11.34
C ALA A 4 44.76 13.33 11.92
N GLY A 5 43.89 13.72 12.84
CA GLY A 5 42.86 12.85 13.41
C GLY A 5 41.91 12.39 12.30
N SER A 6 42.09 11.15 11.86
CA SER A 6 41.08 10.45 11.07
C SER A 6 39.96 10.06 12.03
N HIS A 7 38.93 10.91 12.15
CA HIS A 7 37.66 10.49 12.74
C HIS A 7 37.03 9.43 11.81
N SER A 8 37.29 8.16 12.12
CA SER A 8 36.50 7.04 11.63
C SER A 8 35.10 7.17 12.24
N PHE A 9 34.15 7.67 11.45
CA PHE A 9 32.74 7.71 11.83
C PHE A 9 32.20 6.28 11.86
N GLU A 10 31.81 5.81 13.06
CA GLU A 10 31.20 4.51 13.20
C GLU A 10 29.76 4.50 12.63
N PRO A 11 29.27 3.36 12.13
CA PRO A 11 27.95 3.24 11.50
C PRO A 11 26.79 3.62 12.45
N THR A 12 26.96 3.34 13.74
CA THR A 12 26.01 3.63 14.81
C THR A 12 25.74 5.14 14.95
N ASP A 13 26.79 5.97 14.84
CA ASP A 13 26.68 7.44 14.89
C ASP A 13 25.87 7.99 13.69
N ARG A 14 25.84 7.27 12.56
CA ARG A 14 25.11 7.68 11.36
C ARG A 14 23.61 7.43 11.46
N ALA A 15 23.21 6.30 12.05
CA ALA A 15 21.81 5.98 12.29
C ALA A 15 21.19 6.89 13.37
N GLU A 16 21.91 7.12 14.47
CA GLU A 16 21.48 8.03 15.54
C GLU A 16 21.29 9.47 15.05
N ARG A 17 22.19 9.97 14.19
CA ARG A 17 22.02 11.28 13.54
C ARG A 17 20.79 11.36 12.64
N LEU A 18 20.46 10.27 11.95
CA LEU A 18 19.30 10.22 11.06
C LEU A 18 18.00 10.25 11.86
N VAL A 19 17.94 9.53 12.99
CA VAL A 19 16.83 9.61 13.96
C VAL A 19 16.68 11.05 14.49
N SER A 20 17.77 11.64 14.99
CA SER A 20 17.76 13.01 15.51
C SER A 20 17.32 14.04 14.45
N SER A 21 17.80 13.90 13.21
CA SER A 21 17.42 14.78 12.10
C SER A 21 15.95 14.60 11.67
N LEU A 22 15.42 13.39 11.76
CA LEU A 22 14.01 13.10 11.52
C LEU A 22 13.13 13.78 12.58
N ASP A 23 13.43 13.61 13.86
CA ASP A 23 12.66 14.21 14.96
C ASP A 23 12.66 15.73 14.90
N GLU A 24 13.82 16.34 14.63
CA GLU A 24 13.92 17.78 14.39
C GLU A 24 13.02 18.20 13.21
N THR A 25 12.99 17.39 12.15
CA THR A 25 12.21 17.68 10.94
C THR A 25 10.71 17.61 11.19
N LEU A 26 10.26 16.56 11.88
CA LEU A 26 8.86 16.38 12.27
C LEU A 26 8.41 17.47 13.24
N ASN A 27 9.20 17.77 14.27
CA ASN A 27 8.89 18.83 15.24
C ASN A 27 8.80 20.21 14.57
N THR A 28 9.72 20.50 13.65
CA THR A 28 9.68 21.74 12.88
C THR A 28 8.40 21.82 12.06
N LEU A 29 8.07 20.77 11.30
CA LEU A 29 6.85 20.70 10.49
C LEU A 29 5.58 20.93 11.33
N ALA A 30 5.51 20.32 12.52
CA ALA A 30 4.40 20.52 13.44
C ALA A 30 4.30 21.99 13.89
N ALA A 31 5.42 22.63 14.23
CA ALA A 31 5.46 24.02 14.69
C ALA A 31 5.06 25.04 13.61
N VAL A 32 5.30 24.73 12.33
CA VAL A 32 5.01 25.63 11.19
C VAL A 32 3.68 25.33 10.50
N GLY A 33 2.80 24.55 11.15
CA GLY A 33 1.42 24.36 10.70
C GLY A 33 1.21 23.26 9.65
N ALA A 34 2.11 22.28 9.55
CA ALA A 34 1.86 21.10 8.72
C ALA A 34 0.64 20.29 9.27
N PRO A 35 -0.12 19.57 8.42
CA PRO A 35 -1.32 18.84 8.85
C PRO A 35 -1.02 17.78 9.92
N PRO A 36 -1.58 17.87 11.14
CA PRO A 36 -1.13 17.10 12.29
C PRO A 36 -1.40 15.60 12.15
N ARG A 37 -2.57 15.19 11.63
CA ARG A 37 -2.91 13.77 11.42
C ARG A 37 -1.94 13.10 10.46
N ARG A 38 -1.67 13.74 9.31
CA ARG A 38 -0.75 13.24 8.28
C ARG A 38 0.68 13.12 8.82
N LEU A 39 1.11 14.12 9.59
CA LEU A 39 2.43 14.12 10.19
C LEU A 39 2.59 13.02 11.26
N ALA A 40 1.56 12.76 12.07
CA ALA A 40 1.56 11.66 13.03
C ALA A 40 1.64 10.29 12.34
N GLU A 41 0.93 10.11 11.23
CA GLU A 41 0.99 8.88 10.43
C GLU A 41 2.38 8.67 9.81
N LEU A 42 2.98 9.72 9.24
CA LEU A 42 4.35 9.69 8.71
C LEU A 42 5.40 9.46 9.79
N ALA A 43 5.23 10.08 10.97
CA ALA A 43 6.12 9.86 12.10
C ALA A 43 6.12 8.39 12.49
N ARG A 44 4.94 7.79 12.70
CA ARG A 44 4.80 6.36 13.02
C ARG A 44 5.48 5.47 11.96
N PHE A 45 5.26 5.74 10.68
CA PHE A 45 5.94 5.04 9.59
C PHE A 45 7.46 5.18 9.67
N CYS A 46 7.99 6.41 9.82
CA CYS A 46 9.43 6.63 9.79
C CYS A 46 10.15 5.95 10.96
N HIS A 47 9.55 5.91 12.15
CA HIS A 47 10.10 5.18 13.29
C HIS A 47 10.11 3.67 13.02
N ALA A 48 8.99 3.11 12.54
CA ALA A 48 8.91 1.70 12.17
C ALA A 48 9.91 1.32 11.06
N ALA A 49 10.09 2.20 10.07
CA ALA A 49 11.07 2.01 9.00
C ALA A 49 12.51 2.07 9.52
N LEU A 50 12.81 2.93 10.50
CA LEU A 50 14.14 2.99 11.12
C LEU A 50 14.47 1.74 11.92
N GLU A 51 13.49 1.21 12.66
CA GLU A 51 13.63 -0.07 13.37
C GLU A 51 13.82 -1.23 12.38
N GLY A 52 12.96 -1.31 11.37
CA GLY A 52 12.94 -2.40 10.41
C GLY A 52 14.11 -2.40 9.42
N LEU A 53 14.45 -1.23 8.87
CA LEU A 53 15.45 -1.07 7.79
C LEU A 53 16.81 -0.55 8.30
N GLY A 54 16.92 -0.28 9.61
CA GLY A 54 18.15 0.16 10.27
C GLY A 54 19.37 -0.75 10.01
N PRO A 55 19.25 -2.09 10.07
CA PRO A 55 20.36 -2.99 9.76
C PRO A 55 20.89 -2.83 8.33
N GLU A 56 20.00 -2.74 7.34
CA GLU A 56 20.40 -2.52 5.93
C GLU A 56 21.06 -1.14 5.75
N LEU A 57 20.50 -0.10 6.38
CA LEU A 57 21.09 1.25 6.41
C LEU A 57 22.51 1.25 7.00
N ALA A 58 22.73 0.54 8.10
CA ALA A 58 24.02 0.46 8.77
C ALA A 58 25.06 -0.28 7.91
N GLN A 59 24.68 -1.40 7.28
CA GLN A 59 25.54 -2.16 6.36
C GLN A 59 25.95 -1.36 5.12
N ARG A 60 25.09 -0.44 4.66
CA ARG A 60 25.41 0.44 3.53
C ARG A 60 26.19 1.67 3.96
N GLY A 61 26.01 2.12 5.21
CA GLY A 61 26.74 3.24 5.80
C GLY A 61 28.22 2.97 6.08
N THR A 62 28.63 1.70 6.24
CA THR A 62 30.03 1.24 6.35
C THR A 62 30.77 1.20 5.01
N SER A 63 30.04 1.01 3.91
CA SER A 63 30.60 1.05 2.57
C SER A 63 30.90 2.52 2.21
N ARG A 64 32.18 2.82 1.97
CA ARG A 64 32.74 4.18 1.74
C ARG A 64 32.17 4.96 0.54
N GLU A 65 31.08 4.53 -0.07
CA GLU A 65 30.50 5.17 -1.23
C GLU A 65 29.42 6.17 -0.81
N ASN A 66 29.65 7.42 -1.21
CA ASN A 66 28.82 8.58 -0.94
C ASN A 66 27.36 8.31 -1.32
N LEU A 67 26.43 8.63 -0.40
CA LEU A 67 24.99 8.69 -0.65
C LEU A 67 24.62 9.91 -1.53
N SER A 68 25.36 10.13 -2.61
CA SER A 68 24.88 10.90 -3.76
C SER A 68 24.07 9.92 -4.62
N VAL A 69 22.78 10.21 -4.82
CA VAL A 69 21.81 9.58 -5.75
C VAL A 69 22.28 8.24 -6.35
N PRO A 70 21.63 7.08 -6.07
CA PRO A 70 22.10 5.77 -6.55
C PRO A 70 22.42 5.80 -8.04
N ARG A 71 23.69 5.93 -8.38
CA ARG A 71 24.20 5.76 -9.73
C ARG A 71 24.72 4.34 -9.78
N MET A 72 23.95 3.51 -10.47
CA MET A 72 24.22 2.12 -10.84
C MET A 72 25.65 1.91 -11.34
N ARG A 73 26.60 1.66 -10.44
CA ARG A 73 27.86 0.95 -10.72
C ARG A 73 28.35 0.24 -9.46
N GLY A 74 28.13 -1.07 -9.41
CA GLY A 74 29.00 -2.01 -8.70
C GLY A 74 28.66 -2.41 -7.26
N GLY A 75 27.61 -1.87 -6.65
CA GLY A 75 27.09 -2.35 -5.35
C GLY A 75 25.73 -3.04 -5.52
N ASP A 76 25.43 -3.98 -4.62
CA ASP A 76 24.08 -4.55 -4.49
C ASP A 76 23.05 -3.42 -4.35
N PRO A 77 22.01 -3.29 -5.20
CA PRO A 77 21.02 -2.21 -5.07
C PRO A 77 20.37 -2.22 -3.69
N ALA A 78 20.07 -1.03 -3.14
CA ALA A 78 19.24 -0.92 -1.94
C ALA A 78 17.88 -1.56 -2.18
N SER A 79 17.35 -2.24 -1.15
CA SER A 79 16.02 -2.82 -1.23
C SER A 79 15.00 -1.75 -1.61
N GLU A 80 13.96 -2.12 -2.37
CA GLU A 80 12.90 -1.20 -2.75
C GLU A 80 12.27 -0.50 -1.52
N PRO A 81 12.01 -1.20 -0.39
CA PRO A 81 11.56 -0.55 0.85
C PRO A 81 12.51 0.52 1.37
N LEU A 82 13.82 0.25 1.36
CA LEU A 82 14.82 1.21 1.80
C LEU A 82 14.90 2.44 0.89
N LEU A 83 14.88 2.25 -0.42
CA LEU A 83 14.85 3.36 -1.39
C LEU A 83 13.59 4.21 -1.20
N ALA A 84 12.43 3.58 -1.03
CA ALA A 84 11.17 4.28 -0.78
C ALA A 84 11.23 5.07 0.55
N PHE A 85 11.74 4.47 1.63
CA PHE A 85 11.93 5.17 2.90
C PHE A 85 12.83 6.42 2.76
N LEU A 86 13.97 6.31 2.09
CA LEU A 86 14.88 7.43 1.85
C LEU A 86 14.22 8.54 1.01
N CYS A 87 13.40 8.17 0.02
CA CYS A 87 12.59 9.12 -0.74
C CYS A 87 11.55 9.84 0.13
N ALA A 88 10.90 9.14 1.07
CA ALA A 88 9.97 9.73 2.02
C ALA A 88 10.68 10.77 2.93
N LEU A 89 11.84 10.43 3.49
CA LEU A 89 12.66 11.35 4.28
C LEU A 89 13.09 12.59 3.50
N ARG A 90 13.49 12.39 2.24
CA ARG A 90 13.84 13.49 1.33
C ARG A 90 12.65 14.42 1.11
N ALA A 91 11.46 13.87 0.86
CA ALA A 91 10.24 14.64 0.67
C ALA A 91 9.85 15.43 1.93
N LEU A 92 9.94 14.82 3.11
CA LEU A 92 9.72 15.50 4.41
C LEU A 92 10.69 16.66 4.63
N SER A 93 11.96 16.45 4.34
CA SER A 93 13.00 17.50 4.45
C SER A 93 12.70 18.68 3.51
N ARG A 94 12.21 18.39 2.29
CA ARG A 94 11.80 19.43 1.33
C ARG A 94 10.53 20.14 1.78
N ALA A 95 9.54 19.41 2.31
CA ALA A 95 8.33 19.99 2.88
C ALA A 95 8.67 20.96 4.01
N LYS A 96 9.57 20.57 4.93
CA LYS A 96 10.05 21.45 6.02
C LYS A 96 10.55 22.80 5.50
N ILE A 97 11.36 22.78 4.44
CA ILE A 97 11.89 24.00 3.84
C ILE A 97 10.78 24.86 3.23
N GLU A 98 9.79 24.27 2.55
CA GLU A 98 8.68 25.02 1.98
C GLU A 98 7.81 25.68 3.07
N PHE A 99 7.48 24.96 4.16
CA PHE A 99 6.74 25.56 5.27
C PHE A 99 7.55 26.65 6.02
N LEU A 100 8.85 26.45 6.27
CA LEU A 100 9.70 27.49 6.87
C LEU A 100 9.80 28.75 6.00
N ARG A 101 9.78 28.59 4.67
CA ARG A 101 9.73 29.73 3.75
C ARG A 101 8.36 30.40 3.78
N ALA A 102 7.28 29.64 3.92
CA ALA A 102 5.94 30.18 4.04
C ALA A 102 5.83 31.14 5.24
N THR A 103 6.42 30.80 6.39
CA THR A 103 6.41 31.67 7.58
C THR A 103 7.21 32.97 7.43
N GLN A 104 8.06 33.07 6.40
CA GLN A 104 8.88 34.26 6.13
C GLN A 104 8.27 35.18 5.07
N LEU A 105 7.17 34.76 4.43
CA LEU A 105 6.51 35.48 3.36
C LEU A 105 5.12 35.93 3.82
N ALA A 106 4.63 37.04 3.25
CA ALA A 106 3.30 37.56 3.52
C ALA A 106 2.36 37.35 2.33
N GLY A 107 1.07 37.18 2.62
CA GLY A 107 0.03 37.03 1.61
C GLY A 107 0.18 35.76 0.78
N THR A 108 -0.24 35.83 -0.49
CA THR A 108 -0.36 34.69 -1.40
C THR A 108 0.95 33.93 -1.62
N ALA A 109 2.10 34.61 -1.53
CA ALA A 109 3.41 33.96 -1.67
C ALA A 109 3.71 32.98 -0.54
N GLY A 110 3.20 33.24 0.68
CA GLY A 110 3.27 32.31 1.81
C GLY A 110 2.34 31.12 1.61
N ASP A 111 1.09 31.38 1.18
CA ASP A 111 0.09 30.34 0.92
C ASP A 111 0.55 29.36 -0.17
N ASP A 112 1.14 29.87 -1.26
CA ASP A 112 1.70 29.04 -2.33
C ASP A 112 2.81 28.11 -1.85
N ARG A 113 3.65 28.58 -0.91
CA ARG A 113 4.71 27.76 -0.30
C ARG A 113 4.12 26.68 0.61
N SER A 114 3.13 27.02 1.43
CA SER A 114 2.40 26.06 2.25
C SER A 114 1.73 24.97 1.41
N MET A 115 1.08 25.33 0.30
CA MET A 115 0.47 24.36 -0.62
C MET A 115 1.51 23.39 -1.20
N ARG A 116 2.65 23.88 -1.66
CA ARG A 116 3.77 23.02 -2.11
C ARG A 116 4.30 22.13 -0.99
N GLY A 117 4.35 22.63 0.25
CA GLY A 117 4.68 21.84 1.43
C GLY A 117 3.71 20.67 1.63
N VAL A 118 2.40 20.92 1.50
CA VAL A 118 1.34 19.90 1.60
C VAL A 118 1.43 18.87 0.46
N GLU A 119 1.78 19.28 -0.75
CA GLU A 119 2.02 18.37 -1.88
C GLU A 119 3.22 17.45 -1.63
N LEU A 120 4.31 17.99 -1.06
CA LEU A 120 5.50 17.23 -0.69
C LEU A 120 5.22 16.24 0.47
N ILE A 121 4.34 16.59 1.41
CA ILE A 121 3.82 15.62 2.40
C ILE A 121 3.09 14.48 1.68
N GLY A 122 2.30 14.78 0.64
CA GLY A 122 1.67 13.74 -0.18
C GLY A 122 2.66 12.85 -0.93
N VAL A 123 3.80 13.40 -1.36
CA VAL A 123 4.90 12.60 -1.92
C VAL A 123 5.48 11.67 -0.85
N ALA A 124 5.72 12.17 0.36
CA ALA A 124 6.24 11.36 1.47
C ALA A 124 5.30 10.20 1.82
N GLU A 125 3.98 10.46 1.85
CA GLU A 125 2.98 9.42 2.10
C GLU A 125 2.94 8.34 1.03
N ARG A 126 3.04 8.72 -0.26
CA ARG A 126 3.12 7.75 -1.35
C ARG A 126 4.31 6.81 -1.18
N PHE A 127 5.48 7.38 -0.89
CA PHE A 127 6.68 6.57 -0.65
C PHE A 127 6.59 5.73 0.64
N ALA A 128 5.91 6.24 1.68
CA ALA A 128 5.62 5.45 2.87
C ALA A 128 4.77 4.20 2.53
N TRP A 129 3.76 4.37 1.67
CA TRP A 129 2.98 3.25 1.15
C TRP A 129 3.83 2.28 0.31
N CYS A 130 4.67 2.77 -0.59
CA CYS A 130 5.57 1.91 -1.37
C CYS A 130 6.52 1.10 -0.50
N ALA A 131 7.02 1.69 0.60
CA ALA A 131 7.97 1.02 1.48
C ALA A 131 7.34 -0.12 2.28
N ARG A 132 6.08 0.02 2.67
CA ARG A 132 5.40 -0.93 3.58
C ARG A 132 4.45 -1.89 2.88
N LEU A 133 4.03 -1.63 1.64
CA LEU A 133 3.08 -2.50 0.93
C LEU A 133 3.76 -3.67 0.25
N PRO A 134 3.26 -4.91 0.45
CA PRO A 134 3.65 -6.07 -0.33
C PRO A 134 3.47 -5.84 -1.83
N SER A 135 4.27 -6.46 -2.68
CA SER A 135 4.22 -6.26 -4.14
C SER A 135 2.87 -6.65 -4.75
N VAL A 136 2.16 -7.64 -4.17
CA VAL A 136 0.81 -8.02 -4.61
C VAL A 136 -0.12 -8.00 -3.40
N VAL A 137 -1.13 -7.12 -3.43
CA VAL A 137 -2.16 -7.04 -2.38
C VAL A 137 -3.53 -7.35 -2.96
N CYS A 138 -4.10 -8.47 -2.54
CA CYS A 138 -5.46 -8.89 -2.84
C CYS A 138 -6.45 -8.26 -1.87
N VAL A 139 -7.33 -7.41 -2.39
CA VAL A 139 -8.47 -6.84 -1.67
C VAL A 139 -9.69 -7.71 -1.96
N ALA A 140 -10.06 -8.53 -0.97
CA ALA A 140 -11.14 -9.51 -1.06
C ALA A 140 -12.35 -9.10 -0.22
N GLY A 141 -13.51 -9.67 -0.55
CA GLY A 141 -14.77 -9.41 0.15
C GLY A 141 -15.97 -9.75 -0.72
N LEU A 142 -17.14 -9.85 -0.08
CA LEU A 142 -18.41 -10.10 -0.76
C LEU A 142 -18.79 -8.94 -1.69
N ALA A 143 -19.71 -9.19 -2.62
CA ALA A 143 -20.37 -8.12 -3.35
C ALA A 143 -20.95 -7.07 -2.39
N ALA A 144 -20.87 -5.80 -2.79
CA ALA A 144 -21.24 -4.64 -1.97
C ALA A 144 -20.45 -4.41 -0.65
N SER A 145 -19.41 -5.20 -0.37
CA SER A 145 -18.54 -5.03 0.83
C SER A 145 -17.59 -3.84 0.77
N GLY A 146 -17.58 -3.05 -0.30
CA GLY A 146 -16.65 -1.92 -0.43
C GLY A 146 -15.23 -2.27 -0.88
N LYS A 147 -14.95 -3.55 -1.21
CA LYS A 147 -13.64 -4.02 -1.73
C LYS A 147 -13.06 -3.13 -2.84
N SER A 148 -13.84 -2.80 -3.87
CA SER A 148 -13.38 -2.00 -5.02
C SER A 148 -13.08 -0.56 -4.63
N THR A 149 -13.81 -0.01 -3.65
CA THR A 149 -13.55 1.32 -3.10
C THR A 149 -12.24 1.35 -2.31
N VAL A 150 -12.00 0.34 -1.47
CA VAL A 150 -10.74 0.20 -0.72
C VAL A 150 -9.57 -0.06 -1.67
N ALA A 151 -9.74 -0.94 -2.67
CA ALA A 151 -8.72 -1.23 -3.67
C ALA A 151 -8.31 0.03 -4.45
N GLY A 152 -9.28 0.82 -4.92
CA GLY A 152 -9.01 2.08 -5.62
C GLY A 152 -8.31 3.12 -4.73
N ALA A 153 -8.74 3.25 -3.47
CA ALA A 153 -8.12 4.19 -2.53
C ALA A 153 -6.69 3.78 -2.16
N LEU A 154 -6.43 2.48 -1.95
CA LEU A 154 -5.10 1.96 -1.68
C LEU A 154 -4.17 2.13 -2.88
N ALA A 155 -4.67 1.84 -4.08
CA ALA A 155 -3.96 2.08 -5.33
C ALA A 155 -3.58 3.56 -5.53
N ALA A 156 -4.51 4.48 -5.28
CA ALA A 156 -4.24 5.92 -5.35
C ALA A 156 -3.21 6.37 -4.30
N ALA A 157 -3.30 5.83 -3.07
CA ALA A 157 -2.38 6.15 -1.99
C ALA A 157 -0.95 5.64 -2.26
N ALA A 158 -0.81 4.48 -2.91
CA ALA A 158 0.48 3.86 -3.23
C ALA A 158 1.01 4.23 -4.62
N GLY A 159 0.20 4.82 -5.49
CA GLY A 159 0.55 5.04 -6.89
C GLY A 159 0.67 3.75 -7.71
N ARG A 160 -0.18 2.75 -7.43
CA ARG A 160 -0.17 1.43 -8.09
C ARG A 160 -1.41 1.20 -8.93
N SER A 161 -1.31 0.31 -9.92
CA SER A 161 -2.47 -0.14 -10.70
C SER A 161 -3.42 -1.06 -9.91
N VAL A 162 -4.70 -1.04 -10.29
CA VAL A 162 -5.70 -2.04 -9.87
C VAL A 162 -6.01 -2.98 -11.01
N VAL A 163 -5.88 -4.29 -10.78
CA VAL A 163 -6.43 -5.33 -11.65
C VAL A 163 -7.64 -5.96 -10.98
N SER A 164 -8.68 -6.29 -11.75
CA SER A 164 -9.95 -6.75 -11.18
C SER A 164 -10.45 -8.01 -11.88
N SER A 165 -10.87 -8.99 -11.08
CA SER A 165 -11.48 -10.23 -11.61
C SER A 165 -12.76 -9.96 -12.39
N ASP A 166 -13.52 -8.92 -12.03
CA ASP A 166 -14.77 -8.58 -12.71
C ASP A 166 -14.50 -8.00 -14.11
N ARG A 167 -13.45 -7.18 -14.23
CA ARG A 167 -12.99 -6.68 -15.54
C ARG A 167 -12.43 -7.78 -16.42
N VAL A 168 -11.73 -8.76 -15.83
CA VAL A 168 -11.27 -9.96 -16.55
C VAL A 168 -12.47 -10.77 -17.04
N ARG A 169 -13.50 -10.99 -16.20
CA ARG A 169 -14.74 -11.68 -16.60
C ARG A 169 -15.45 -10.97 -17.74
N THR A 170 -15.67 -9.65 -17.64
CA THR A 170 -16.26 -8.84 -18.71
C THR A 170 -15.50 -9.01 -20.02
N ARG A 171 -14.17 -8.86 -19.99
CA ARG A 171 -13.32 -9.00 -21.19
C ARG A 171 -13.43 -10.40 -21.80
N ARG A 172 -13.38 -11.45 -20.97
CA ARG A 172 -13.48 -12.85 -21.45
C ARG A 172 -14.86 -13.19 -22.01
N ALA A 173 -15.91 -12.52 -21.54
CA ALA A 173 -17.26 -12.63 -22.07
C ALA A 173 -17.48 -11.85 -23.38
N GLY A 174 -16.47 -11.10 -23.86
CA GLY A 174 -16.58 -10.26 -25.06
C GLY A 174 -17.47 -9.04 -24.87
N LEU A 175 -17.73 -8.65 -23.61
CA LEU A 175 -18.56 -7.51 -23.25
C LEU A 175 -17.75 -6.21 -23.27
N ASP A 176 -18.44 -5.08 -23.43
CA ASP A 176 -17.81 -3.76 -23.37
C ASP A 176 -17.23 -3.50 -21.96
N PRO A 177 -16.10 -2.79 -21.78
CA PRO A 177 -15.57 -2.43 -20.47
C PRO A 177 -16.55 -1.77 -19.50
N ASP A 178 -17.57 -1.07 -20.02
CA ASP A 178 -18.62 -0.44 -19.22
C ASP A 178 -19.74 -1.43 -18.84
N GLU A 179 -19.80 -2.58 -19.51
CA GLU A 179 -20.68 -3.69 -19.17
C GLU A 179 -20.05 -4.60 -18.11
N ARG A 180 -20.90 -5.27 -17.32
CA ARG A 180 -20.45 -6.21 -16.29
C ARG A 180 -21.05 -7.58 -16.54
N ALA A 181 -20.17 -8.58 -16.60
CA ALA A 181 -20.58 -9.97 -16.70
C ALA A 181 -21.39 -10.37 -15.47
N VAL A 182 -22.53 -11.03 -15.69
CA VAL A 182 -23.37 -11.56 -14.60
C VAL A 182 -22.68 -12.78 -14.00
N HIS A 183 -22.51 -12.81 -12.68
CA HIS A 183 -21.79 -13.89 -11.97
C HIS A 183 -22.48 -15.27 -11.95
N SER A 184 -23.54 -15.49 -12.75
CA SER A 184 -24.33 -16.72 -12.68
C SER A 184 -23.51 -17.91 -13.16
N SER A 185 -23.09 -18.75 -12.19
CA SER A 185 -22.60 -20.12 -12.33
C SER A 185 -21.58 -20.35 -13.44
N TYR A 186 -20.50 -19.57 -13.43
CA TYR A 186 -19.26 -19.93 -14.13
C TYR A 186 -18.79 -21.31 -13.66
N GLY A 187 -18.49 -22.20 -14.62
CA GLY A 187 -17.91 -23.51 -14.32
C GLY A 187 -16.54 -23.39 -13.64
N ASP A 188 -16.09 -24.46 -13.00
CA ASP A 188 -14.81 -24.49 -12.28
C ASP A 188 -13.62 -24.14 -13.21
N GLU A 189 -13.66 -24.64 -14.45
CA GLU A 189 -12.66 -24.37 -15.46
C GLU A 189 -12.63 -22.90 -15.89
N GLU A 190 -13.81 -22.28 -16.04
CA GLU A 190 -13.93 -20.88 -16.43
C GLU A 190 -13.49 -19.95 -15.30
N SER A 191 -13.84 -20.29 -14.05
CA SER A 191 -13.35 -19.59 -12.86
C SER A 191 -11.83 -19.67 -12.76
N ARG A 192 -11.25 -20.87 -12.96
CA ARG A 192 -9.80 -21.07 -13.00
C ARG A 192 -9.15 -20.20 -14.08
N ALA A 193 -9.70 -20.16 -15.28
CA ALA A 193 -9.15 -19.37 -16.39
C ALA A 193 -9.14 -17.86 -16.08
N VAL A 194 -10.18 -17.35 -15.42
CA VAL A 194 -10.22 -15.95 -14.94
C VAL A 194 -9.09 -15.66 -13.95
N TYR A 195 -8.85 -16.53 -12.98
CA TYR A 195 -7.82 -16.31 -11.96
C TYR A 195 -6.39 -16.46 -12.50
N VAL A 196 -6.19 -17.33 -13.50
CA VAL A 196 -4.92 -17.42 -14.22
C VAL A 196 -4.64 -16.13 -15.01
N GLU A 197 -5.60 -15.62 -15.77
CA GLU A 197 -5.44 -14.35 -16.51
C GLU A 197 -5.27 -13.16 -15.57
N LEU A 198 -5.98 -13.15 -14.43
CA LEU A 198 -5.83 -12.12 -13.40
C LEU A 198 -4.42 -12.09 -12.82
N ALA A 199 -3.81 -13.25 -12.58
CA ALA A 199 -2.44 -13.35 -12.08
C ALA A 199 -1.42 -12.83 -13.10
N GLN A 200 -1.62 -13.11 -14.39
CA GLN A 200 -0.78 -12.57 -15.47
C GLN A 200 -0.90 -11.04 -15.54
N CYS A 201 -2.13 -10.51 -15.51
CA CYS A 201 -2.36 -9.07 -15.44
C CYS A 201 -1.71 -8.44 -14.19
N ALA A 202 -1.75 -9.14 -13.06
CA ALA A 202 -1.14 -8.70 -11.81
C ALA A 202 0.39 -8.64 -11.95
N ALA A 203 1.02 -9.65 -12.54
CA ALA A 203 2.46 -9.67 -12.79
C ALA A 203 2.89 -8.52 -13.71
N ASP A 204 2.21 -8.34 -14.85
CA ASP A 204 2.52 -7.25 -15.78
C ASP A 204 2.39 -5.87 -15.14
N ALA A 205 1.38 -5.68 -14.29
CA ALA A 205 1.19 -4.42 -13.57
C ALA A 205 2.24 -4.21 -12.48
N ALA A 206 2.61 -5.27 -11.75
CA ALA A 206 3.61 -5.19 -10.70
C ALA A 206 5.00 -4.86 -11.26
N ASP A 207 5.38 -5.41 -12.41
CA ASP A 207 6.64 -5.11 -13.09
C ASP A 207 6.75 -3.64 -13.52
N ARG A 208 5.62 -3.03 -13.90
CA ARG A 208 5.57 -1.60 -14.31
C ARG A 208 5.59 -0.63 -13.13
N ASP A 209 4.83 -0.95 -12.08
CA ASP A 209 4.50 0.01 -11.01
C ASP A 209 5.20 -0.31 -9.67
N GLY A 210 6.06 -1.34 -9.62
CA GLY A 210 6.68 -1.82 -8.38
C GLY A 210 5.66 -2.46 -7.42
N GLY A 211 4.55 -2.96 -7.97
CA GLY A 211 3.50 -3.68 -7.27
C GLY A 211 2.09 -3.41 -7.80
N VAL A 212 1.11 -4.16 -7.31
CA VAL A 212 -0.27 -4.15 -7.83
C VAL A 212 -1.29 -4.40 -6.72
N ILE A 213 -2.46 -3.79 -6.88
CA ILE A 213 -3.65 -4.08 -6.09
C ILE A 213 -4.61 -4.97 -6.90
N VAL A 214 -5.05 -6.08 -6.32
CA VAL A 214 -5.94 -7.04 -6.97
C VAL A 214 -7.33 -6.96 -6.32
N ASP A 215 -8.34 -6.55 -7.07
CA ASP A 215 -9.74 -6.54 -6.63
C ASP A 215 -10.46 -7.81 -7.10
N ALA A 216 -10.61 -8.76 -6.18
CA ALA A 216 -11.31 -10.01 -6.45
C ALA A 216 -11.84 -10.65 -5.17
N THR A 217 -13.00 -11.28 -5.23
CA THR A 217 -13.62 -11.91 -4.06
C THR A 217 -12.87 -13.15 -3.59
N PHE A 218 -12.31 -13.95 -4.50
CA PHE A 218 -11.66 -15.25 -4.21
C PHE A 218 -12.58 -16.15 -3.37
N ARG A 219 -13.58 -16.73 -4.03
CA ARG A 219 -14.68 -17.42 -3.34
C ARG A 219 -14.23 -18.79 -2.79
N ARG A 220 -13.24 -19.41 -3.42
CA ARG A 220 -12.81 -20.79 -3.15
C ARG A 220 -11.30 -20.87 -2.97
N THR A 221 -10.83 -21.88 -2.24
CA THR A 221 -9.39 -22.18 -2.14
C THR A 221 -8.78 -22.42 -3.51
N SER A 222 -9.49 -23.12 -4.41
CA SER A 222 -9.05 -23.36 -5.79
C SER A 222 -8.83 -22.07 -6.60
N ASP A 223 -9.55 -20.99 -6.29
CA ASP A 223 -9.37 -19.69 -6.94
C ASP A 223 -8.04 -19.05 -6.52
N VAL A 224 -7.72 -19.16 -5.22
CA VAL A 224 -6.45 -18.71 -4.66
C VAL A 224 -5.30 -19.52 -5.22
N ASP A 225 -5.43 -20.85 -5.25
CA ASP A 225 -4.40 -21.75 -5.78
C ASP A 225 -4.13 -21.48 -7.27
N ALA A 226 -5.19 -21.27 -8.07
CA ALA A 226 -5.06 -20.94 -9.48
C ALA A 226 -4.33 -19.60 -9.69
N PHE A 227 -4.65 -18.59 -8.88
CA PHE A 227 -4.01 -17.28 -8.95
C PHE A 227 -2.54 -17.33 -8.48
N ALA A 228 -2.25 -18.00 -7.37
CA ALA A 228 -0.91 -18.11 -6.80
C ALA A 228 0.04 -18.95 -7.67
N ALA A 229 -0.48 -19.99 -8.34
CA ALA A 229 0.32 -20.85 -9.22
C ALA A 229 0.59 -20.25 -10.61
N ALA A 230 -0.18 -19.24 -11.02
CA ALA A 230 -0.12 -18.71 -12.39
C ALA A 230 1.02 -17.72 -12.63
N ALA A 231 1.56 -17.08 -11.59
CA ALA A 231 2.73 -16.20 -11.69
C ALA A 231 3.58 -16.27 -10.40
N PRO A 232 4.93 -16.27 -10.47
CA PRO A 232 5.76 -16.36 -9.27
C PRO A 232 5.47 -15.26 -8.24
N ILE A 233 5.24 -14.01 -8.69
CA ILE A 233 4.99 -12.87 -7.80
C ILE A 233 3.66 -12.98 -7.03
N THR A 234 2.67 -13.70 -7.56
CA THR A 234 1.35 -13.85 -6.92
C THR A 234 1.34 -14.92 -5.84
N SER A 235 2.38 -15.76 -5.76
CA SER A 235 2.55 -16.73 -4.65
C SER A 235 2.79 -16.05 -3.30
N ALA A 236 3.38 -14.85 -3.30
CA ALA A 236 3.60 -14.02 -2.13
C ALA A 236 2.49 -12.97 -1.90
N ALA A 237 1.32 -13.15 -2.54
CA ALA A 237 0.23 -12.21 -2.42
C ALA A 237 -0.35 -12.16 -1.00
N GLU A 238 -0.69 -10.95 -0.58
CA GLU A 238 -1.26 -10.70 0.74
C GLU A 238 -2.68 -10.19 0.70
N TRP A 239 -3.42 -10.39 1.78
CA TRP A 239 -4.87 -10.38 1.74
C TRP A 239 -5.46 -9.35 2.69
N VAL A 240 -6.13 -8.35 2.12
CA VAL A 240 -6.95 -7.38 2.83
C VAL A 240 -8.41 -7.77 2.62
N VAL A 241 -9.12 -8.08 3.71
CA VAL A 241 -10.50 -8.56 3.62
C VAL A 241 -11.46 -7.46 4.06
N CYS A 242 -12.30 -7.01 3.14
CA CYS A 242 -13.37 -6.03 3.38
C CYS A 242 -14.64 -6.74 3.85
N GLU A 243 -15.20 -6.26 4.95
CA GLU A 243 -16.43 -6.77 5.53
C GLU A 243 -17.43 -5.63 5.79
N ALA A 244 -18.72 -5.99 5.80
CA ALA A 244 -19.79 -5.17 6.34
C ALA A 244 -20.93 -6.09 6.81
N PRO A 245 -21.79 -5.64 7.73
CA PRO A 245 -22.96 -6.41 8.14
C PRO A 245 -23.87 -6.78 6.96
N PRO A 246 -24.51 -7.96 6.96
CA PRO A 246 -25.40 -8.41 5.87
C PRO A 246 -26.44 -7.37 5.45
N ALA A 247 -27.08 -6.71 6.42
CA ALA A 247 -28.07 -5.66 6.16
C ALA A 247 -27.48 -4.48 5.35
N VAL A 248 -26.23 -4.10 5.65
CA VAL A 248 -25.53 -3.02 4.93
C VAL A 248 -25.18 -3.46 3.51
N LEU A 249 -24.75 -4.71 3.32
CA LEU A 249 -24.45 -5.26 1.97
C LEU A 249 -25.70 -5.23 1.08
N ILE A 250 -26.83 -5.72 1.59
CA ILE A 250 -28.11 -5.73 0.88
C ILE A 250 -28.58 -4.29 0.57
N GLN A 251 -28.50 -3.39 1.54
CA GLN A 251 -28.85 -1.98 1.34
C GLN A 251 -28.00 -1.32 0.24
N ARG A 252 -26.68 -1.55 0.25
CA ARG A 252 -25.76 -1.04 -0.76
C ARG A 252 -26.03 -1.62 -2.15
N ALA A 253 -26.38 -2.90 -2.22
CA ALA A 253 -26.76 -3.56 -3.47
C ALA A 253 -28.02 -2.93 -4.08
N HIS A 254 -29.06 -2.70 -3.26
CA HIS A 254 -30.27 -2.01 -3.71
C HIS A 254 -29.99 -0.59 -4.20
N ALA A 255 -29.19 0.18 -3.47
CA ALA A 255 -28.86 1.55 -3.88
C ALA A 255 -28.12 1.60 -5.22
N ARG A 256 -27.24 0.62 -5.48
CA ARG A 256 -26.49 0.50 -6.74
C ARG A 256 -27.39 0.11 -7.91
N GLU A 257 -28.27 -0.86 -7.70
CA GLU A 257 -29.26 -1.29 -8.69
C GLU A 257 -30.20 -0.14 -9.09
N VAL A 258 -30.70 0.64 -8.13
CA VAL A 258 -31.52 1.83 -8.38
C VAL A 258 -30.75 2.91 -9.14
N ALA A 259 -29.45 3.06 -8.87
CA ALA A 259 -28.58 4.00 -9.59
C ALA A 259 -28.19 3.53 -11.00
N GLY A 260 -28.68 2.37 -11.47
CA GLY A 260 -28.26 1.76 -12.73
C GLY A 260 -26.79 1.32 -12.73
N ALA A 261 -26.17 1.24 -11.55
CA ALA A 261 -24.79 0.87 -11.37
C ALA A 261 -24.72 -0.62 -11.03
N ASP A 262 -24.25 -1.42 -11.99
CA ASP A 262 -23.79 -2.80 -11.81
C ASP A 262 -24.83 -3.91 -11.56
N PRO A 263 -25.27 -4.64 -12.61
CA PRO A 263 -26.08 -5.85 -12.48
C PRO A 263 -25.40 -7.00 -11.72
N GLY A 264 -24.06 -7.05 -11.70
CA GLY A 264 -23.25 -8.09 -11.04
C GLY A 264 -23.21 -7.95 -9.52
N SER A 265 -23.57 -6.81 -8.95
CA SER A 265 -23.60 -6.58 -7.50
C SER A 265 -25.02 -6.44 -6.93
N GLY A 266 -26.03 -6.97 -7.64
CA GLY A 266 -27.44 -6.85 -7.24
C GLY A 266 -27.77 -7.56 -5.91
N PRO A 267 -28.91 -7.22 -5.26
CA PRO A 267 -29.31 -7.77 -3.96
C PRO A 267 -29.41 -9.31 -3.94
N SER A 268 -29.85 -9.90 -5.05
CA SER A 268 -29.95 -11.37 -5.21
C SER A 268 -28.58 -12.04 -5.21
N VAL A 269 -27.58 -11.41 -5.83
CA VAL A 269 -26.18 -11.90 -5.83
C VAL A 269 -25.60 -11.84 -4.42
N VAL A 270 -25.78 -10.70 -3.73
CA VAL A 270 -25.32 -10.53 -2.35
C VAL A 270 -25.98 -11.55 -1.42
N ALA A 271 -27.29 -11.79 -1.56
CA ALA A 271 -28.00 -12.78 -0.76
C ALA A 271 -27.48 -14.21 -1.01
N ALA A 272 -27.23 -14.57 -2.26
CA ALA A 272 -26.66 -15.87 -2.62
C ALA A 272 -25.24 -16.08 -2.04
N GLU A 273 -24.39 -15.05 -2.12
CA GLU A 273 -23.05 -15.12 -1.53
C GLU A 273 -23.09 -15.21 0.00
N LEU A 274 -23.95 -14.42 0.66
CA LEU A 274 -24.15 -14.49 2.10
C LEU A 274 -24.59 -15.87 2.57
N ALA A 275 -25.50 -16.52 1.83
CA ALA A 275 -25.94 -17.88 2.12
C ALA A 275 -24.76 -18.88 2.01
N GLY A 276 -23.95 -18.78 0.96
CA GLY A 276 -22.77 -19.61 0.76
C GLY A 276 -21.69 -19.44 1.84
N HIS A 277 -21.57 -18.24 2.41
CA HIS A 277 -20.60 -17.91 3.45
C HIS A 277 -21.18 -17.89 4.88
N ARG A 278 -22.37 -18.47 5.11
CA ARG A 278 -23.02 -18.53 6.43
C ARG A 278 -23.13 -17.16 7.14
N GLY A 279 -23.39 -16.11 6.36
CA GLY A 279 -23.61 -14.74 6.86
C GLY A 279 -22.37 -13.89 7.08
N ARG A 280 -21.15 -14.42 6.95
CA ARG A 280 -19.90 -13.63 7.02
C ARG A 280 -18.86 -14.16 6.05
N PHE A 281 -18.17 -13.27 5.36
CA PHE A 281 -17.13 -13.67 4.41
C PHE A 281 -16.04 -14.55 5.06
N VAL A 282 -15.98 -15.80 4.61
CA VAL A 282 -14.93 -16.75 4.96
C VAL A 282 -13.88 -16.69 3.85
N ALA A 283 -12.84 -15.88 4.08
CA ALA A 283 -11.71 -15.80 3.17
C ALA A 283 -10.99 -17.16 3.11
N PRO A 284 -10.58 -17.65 1.92
CA PRO A 284 -9.88 -18.93 1.79
C PRO A 284 -8.47 -18.96 2.41
N VAL A 285 -7.95 -17.80 2.79
CA VAL A 285 -6.62 -17.58 3.35
C VAL A 285 -6.67 -16.63 4.53
N ALA A 286 -5.70 -16.75 5.43
CA ALA A 286 -5.57 -15.86 6.57
C ALA A 286 -5.29 -14.43 6.09
N PRO A 287 -6.13 -13.44 6.43
CA PRO A 287 -5.92 -12.08 6.00
C PRO A 287 -4.84 -11.39 6.83
N LEU A 288 -4.09 -10.49 6.18
CA LEU A 288 -3.24 -9.51 6.84
C LEU A 288 -4.09 -8.62 7.77
N VAL A 289 -5.25 -8.16 7.28
CA VAL A 289 -6.20 -7.37 8.05
C VAL A 289 -7.63 -7.58 7.55
N ARG A 290 -8.59 -7.48 8.47
CA ARG A 290 -10.02 -7.36 8.15
C ARG A 290 -10.46 -5.91 8.36
N LEU A 291 -11.08 -5.30 7.36
CA LEU A 291 -11.53 -3.91 7.36
C LEU A 291 -13.06 -3.84 7.41
N ASP A 292 -13.59 -3.18 8.44
CA ASP A 292 -15.01 -2.88 8.54
C ASP A 292 -15.37 -1.66 7.67
N THR A 293 -15.87 -1.94 6.49
CA THR A 293 -16.18 -0.91 5.48
C THR A 293 -17.42 -0.07 5.80
N THR A 294 -18.03 -0.23 6.98
CA THR A 294 -19.00 0.75 7.50
C THR A 294 -18.32 2.05 7.92
N ARG A 295 -17.00 2.01 8.18
CA ARG A 295 -16.18 3.18 8.53
C ARG A 295 -15.66 3.92 7.29
N PRO A 296 -15.31 5.22 7.42
CA PRO A 296 -14.72 6.00 6.34
C PRO A 296 -13.39 5.39 5.83
N VAL A 297 -13.21 5.40 4.51
CA VAL A 297 -12.00 4.86 3.85
C VAL A 297 -10.68 5.42 4.42
N PRO A 298 -10.55 6.73 4.73
CA PRO A 298 -9.31 7.25 5.32
C PRO A 298 -8.93 6.57 6.64
N ASP A 299 -9.91 6.19 7.45
CA ASP A 299 -9.64 5.52 8.73
C ASP A 299 -9.24 4.06 8.51
N LEU A 300 -9.84 3.39 7.53
CA LEU A 300 -9.44 2.03 7.14
C LEU A 300 -8.00 1.97 6.62
N LEU A 301 -7.61 2.95 5.81
CA LEU A 301 -6.24 3.06 5.33
C LEU A 301 -5.26 3.38 6.46
N SER A 302 -5.65 4.19 7.44
CA SER A 302 -4.82 4.46 8.63
C SER A 302 -4.61 3.23 9.52
N ASP A 303 -5.65 2.40 9.66
CA ASP A 303 -5.55 1.12 10.39
C ASP A 303 -4.64 0.13 9.64
N LEU A 304 -4.82 -0.02 8.33
CA LEU A 304 -3.95 -0.85 7.48
C LEU A 304 -2.50 -0.36 7.52
N ALA A 305 -2.28 0.95 7.44
CA ALA A 305 -0.97 1.58 7.58
C ALA A 305 -0.31 1.17 8.90
N GLY A 306 -1.03 1.25 10.02
CA GLY A 306 -0.50 0.85 11.33
C GLY A 306 -0.10 -0.62 11.41
N VAL A 307 -0.88 -1.52 10.81
CA VAL A 307 -0.55 -2.96 10.75
C VAL A 307 0.73 -3.19 9.92
N LEU A 308 0.85 -2.50 8.78
CA LEU A 308 2.01 -2.60 7.90
C LEU A 308 3.26 -1.98 8.52
N ASP A 309 3.14 -0.84 9.21
CA ASP A 309 4.25 -0.22 9.93
C ASP A 309 4.77 -1.17 11.02
N ALA A 310 3.89 -1.76 11.83
CA ALA A 310 4.26 -2.74 12.85
C ALA A 310 4.91 -4.01 12.28
N ARG A 311 4.62 -4.36 11.02
CA ARG A 311 5.27 -5.46 10.33
C ARG A 311 6.64 -5.06 9.78
N LEU A 312 6.75 -3.89 9.17
CA LEU A 312 8.01 -3.35 8.64
C LEU A 312 9.06 -3.31 9.76
N ALA A 313 8.68 -2.87 10.96
CA ALA A 313 9.55 -2.88 12.14
C ALA A 313 10.07 -4.28 12.53
N ARG A 314 9.35 -5.35 12.19
CA ARG A 314 9.70 -6.74 12.55
C ARG A 314 10.50 -7.49 11.49
N GLN A 315 10.51 -7.05 10.23
CA GLN A 315 10.94 -7.84 9.07
C GLN A 315 12.42 -8.30 9.06
N ILE A 316 13.30 -7.84 9.96
CA ILE A 316 14.72 -8.27 10.01
C ILE A 316 15.08 -9.05 11.29
N THR A 317 14.13 -9.41 12.15
CA THR A 317 14.46 -10.34 13.26
C THR A 317 14.51 -11.81 12.84
N ASP A 318 13.88 -12.20 11.73
CA ASP A 318 13.74 -13.61 11.31
C ASP A 318 14.71 -14.08 10.21
N GLU A 319 15.34 -13.19 9.44
CA GLU A 319 16.31 -13.57 8.39
C GLU A 319 17.72 -13.91 8.93
N GLY A 320 17.89 -13.88 10.26
CA GLY A 320 19.18 -14.05 10.95
C GLY A 320 19.52 -15.46 11.45
N THR A 321 18.74 -16.50 11.12
CA THR A 321 19.09 -17.88 11.53
C THR A 321 19.44 -18.73 10.31
N PRO A 322 20.73 -18.84 9.92
CA PRO A 322 21.13 -19.89 9.00
C PRO A 322 20.95 -21.24 9.70
N SER A 323 20.22 -22.15 9.04
CA SER A 323 20.19 -23.58 9.39
C SER A 323 21.54 -24.24 9.13
#